data_AF-A0A7J8MP94-F1
#
_entry.id   AF-A0A7J8MP94-F1
#
_cell.length_a   1.000
_cell.length_b   1.000
_cell.length_c   1.000
_cell.angle_alpha   90.00
_cell.angle_beta   90.00
_cell.angle_gamma   90.00
#
_symmetry.space_group_name_H-M   'P 1'
#
loop_
_entity.id
_entity.type
_entity.pdbx_description
1 polymer ?
#
loop_
_entity_poly.entity_id
_entity_poly.type
_entity_poly.pdbx_seq_one_letter_code
_entity_poly.pdbx_strand_id
1 'polypeptide(L)' 'SIIVEGDSRSFIRNINNHEQDFSDISALTWSAKAIAKEFHACAFHFIG' A
#
# COMPACT_ATOMS: atom_id res chain seq x y z
N SER A 1 4.35 -14.84 -3.48
CA SER A 1 4.09 -13.41 -3.77
C SER A 1 2.62 -13.16 -3.54
N ILE A 2 2.26 -12.15 -2.76
CA ILE A 2 0.88 -11.71 -2.53
C ILE A 2 0.61 -10.49 -3.40
N ILE A 3 -0.51 -10.49 -4.11
CA ILE A 3 -0.98 -9.35 -4.89
C ILE A 3 -2.29 -8.89 -4.25
N VAL A 4 -2.30 -7.63 -3.81
CA VAL A 4 -3.50 -6.98 -3.28
C VAL A 4 -4.03 -6.04 -4.35
N GLU A 5 -5.22 -6.34 -4.84
CA GLU A 5 -5.88 -5.56 -5.88
C GLU A 5 -6.85 -4.56 -5.27
N GLY A 6 -6.93 -3.36 -5.84
CA GLY A 6 -7.88 -2.32 -5.41
C GLY A 6 -8.26 -1.38 -6.55
N ASP A 7 -9.43 -0.76 -6.43
CA ASP A 7 -10.02 0.16 -7.42
C ASP A 7 -9.76 1.65 -7.08
N SER A 8 -9.01 1.91 -6.01
CA SER A 8 -8.65 3.26 -5.60
C SER A 8 -7.23 3.60 -6.06
N ARG A 9 -7.12 4.37 -7.15
CA ARG A 9 -5.81 4.83 -7.67
C ARG A 9 -5.00 5.60 -6.64
N SER A 10 -5.66 6.43 -5.82
CA SER A 10 -4.99 7.21 -4.77
C SER A 10 -4.43 6.32 -3.67
N PHE A 11 -5.17 5.30 -3.25
CA PHE A 11 -4.70 4.33 -2.26
C PHE A 11 -3.52 3.52 -2.79
N ILE A 12 -3.63 2.93 -3.99
CA ILE A 12 -2.58 2.12 -4.61
C ILE A 12 -1.29 2.93 -4.81
N ARG A 13 -1.42 4.20 -5.23
CA ARG A 13 -0.26 5.10 -5.36
C ARG A 13 0.39 5.36 -4.01
N ASN A 14 -0.40 5.69 -2.99
CA ASN A 14 0.11 6.04 -1.66
C ASN A 14 0.78 4.85 -0.96
N ILE A 15 0.20 3.66 -1.06
CA ILE A 15 0.75 2.47 -0.40
C ILE A 15 2.05 1.97 -1.05
N ASN A 16 2.19 2.16 -2.36
CA ASN A 16 3.41 1.87 -3.12
C ASN A 16 4.49 2.96 -2.98
N ASN A 17 4.19 4.14 -2.42
CA ASN A 17 5.20 5.18 -2.24
C ASN A 17 6.23 4.75 -1.17
N HIS A 18 7.53 4.93 -1.44
CA HIS A 18 8.63 4.56 -0.55
C HIS A 18 9.21 5.74 0.24
N GLU A 19 8.73 6.96 0.00
CA GLU A 19 9.15 8.15 0.74
C GLU A 19 8.91 7.98 2.24
N GLN A 20 9.86 8.39 3.10
CA GLN A 20 9.72 8.30 4.55
C GLN A 20 8.78 9.36 5.14
N ASP A 21 8.40 10.36 4.35
CA ASP A 21 7.42 11.35 4.76
C ASP A 21 6.01 10.81 4.51
N PHE A 22 5.38 10.44 5.62
CA PHE A 22 4.10 9.77 5.65
C PHE A 22 3.04 10.61 6.38
N SER A 23 3.32 11.89 6.59
CA SER A 23 2.38 12.84 7.22
C SER A 23 1.04 12.91 6.48
N ASP A 24 1.05 12.65 5.17
CA ASP A 24 -0.13 12.69 4.29
C ASP A 24 -0.89 11.35 4.14
N ILE A 25 -0.42 10.24 4.72
CA ILE A 25 -1.16 8.96 4.63
C ILE A 25 -2.07 8.71 5.82
N SER A 26 -3.28 8.25 5.52
CA SER A 26 -4.24 7.84 6.55
C SER A 26 -3.70 6.70 7.42
N ALA A 27 -4.13 6.67 8.68
CA ALA A 27 -3.76 5.61 9.63
C ALA A 27 -4.04 4.20 9.07
N LEU A 28 -5.11 4.04 8.28
CA LEU A 28 -5.46 2.77 7.62
C LEU A 28 -4.43 2.35 6.57
N THR A 29 -3.93 3.30 5.77
CA THR A 29 -2.87 3.03 4.77
C THR A 29 -1.58 2.58 5.45
N TRP A 30 -1.26 3.17 6.61
CA TRP A 30 -0.12 2.76 7.41
C TRP A 30 -0.26 1.33 7.93
N SER A 31 -1.41 0.98 8.51
CA SER A 31 -1.69 -0.37 8.99
C SER A 31 -1.57 -1.41 7.87
N ALA A 32 -2.14 -1.13 6.69
CA ALA A 32 -2.04 -2.02 5.54
C ALA A 32 -0.59 -2.23 5.09
N LYS A 33 0.22 -1.17 5.09
CA LYS A 33 1.64 -1.24 4.75
C LYS A 33 2.48 -2.00 5.80
N ALA A 34 2.17 -1.82 7.08
CA ALA A 34 2.83 -2.55 8.16
C ALA A 34 2.59 -4.07 8.02
N ILE A 35 1.35 -4.48 7.78
CA ILE A 35 0.98 -5.87 7.51
C ILE A 35 1.68 -6.38 6.24
N ALA A 36 1.74 -5.57 5.18
CA ALA A 36 2.39 -5.96 3.93
C ALA A 36 3.89 -6.28 4.08
N LYS A 37 4.59 -5.62 5.02
CA LYS A 37 6.01 -5.87 5.30
C LYS A 37 6.28 -7.23 5.93
N GLU A 38 5.29 -7.87 6.53
CA GLU A 38 5.43 -9.22 7.10
C GLU A 38 5.53 -10.30 6.02
N PHE A 39 5.13 -9.98 4.78
CA PHE A 39 5.21 -10.90 3.65
C PHE A 39 6.51 -10.69 2.88
N HIS A 40 7.22 -11.78 2.62
CA HIS A 40 8.48 -11.79 1.86
C HIS A 40 8.37 -11.14 0.46
N ALA A 41 7.18 -11.19 -0.15
CA ALA A 41 6.86 -10.50 -1.39
C ALA A 41 5.38 -10.11 -1.41
N CYS A 42 5.09 -8.81 -1.36
CA CYS A 42 3.75 -8.22 -1.45
C CYS A 42 3.76 -7.05 -2.44
N ALA A 43 2.76 -6.99 -3.33
CA ALA A 43 2.56 -5.92 -4.29
C ALA A 43 1.11 -5.45 -4.29
N PHE A 44 0.91 -4.15 -4.50
CA PHE A 44 -0.42 -3.54 -4.60
C PHE A 44 -0.69 -3.12 -6.04
N HIS A 45 -1.77 -3.63 -6.63
CA HIS A 45 -2.16 -3.37 -8.01
C HIS A 45 -3.51 -2.67 -8.10
N PHE A 46 -3.60 -1.72 -9.03
CA PHE A 46 -4.86 -1.09 -9.36
C PHE A 46 -5.62 -1.94 -10.38
N ILE A 47 -6.88 -2.25 -10.08
CA ILE A 47 -7.82 -2.90 -11.00
C ILE A 47 -8.94 -1.92 -11.33
N GLY A 48 -9.01 -1.49 -12.60
CA GLY A 48 -10.01 -0.53 -13.08
C GLY A 48 -9.67 0.10 -14.41
#